data_AF-A0A535HCG8-F1
#
_entry.id   AF-A0A535HCG8-F1
#
_cell.length_a   1.000
_cell.length_b   1.000
_cell.length_c   1.000
_cell.angle_alpha   90.00
_cell.angle_beta   90.00
_cell.angle_gamma   90.00
#
_symmetry.space_group_name_H-M   'P 1'
#
loop_
_entity.id
_entity.type
_entity.pdbx_description
1 polymer ?
#
loop_
_entity_poly.entity_id
_entity_poly.type
_entity_poly.pdbx_seq_one_letter_code
_entity_poly.pdbx_strand_id
1 'polypeptide(L)'
;FLLRAIGAFPVRRGEADRGALRMALNVIAAGQPLGSFAEGHRSESGQLIRGHPGVAYVAQHSGAALVPLAVIGTKRARLGAFWRRDILIRVGEPFRAADLAVNAHDPQAVTDAIMRRVAVLMPEEQRGVYR
;
A
#
# COMPACT_ATOMS: atom_id res chain seq x y z
N PHE A 1 0.07 20.88 11.39
CA PHE A 1 -0.03 20.41 12.79
C PHE A 1 -0.62 19.00 12.85
N LEU A 2 -1.90 18.80 12.48
CA LEU A 2 -2.60 17.50 12.53
C LEU A 2 -1.85 16.31 11.89
N LEU A 3 -1.36 16.46 10.66
CA LEU A 3 -0.65 15.37 9.96
C LEU A 3 0.60 14.88 10.72
N ARG A 4 1.36 15.80 11.33
CA ARG A 4 2.52 15.42 12.13
C ARG A 4 2.11 14.76 13.45
N ALA A 5 1.00 15.19 14.05
CA ALA A 5 0.49 14.62 15.29
C ALA A 5 0.05 13.16 15.13
N ILE A 6 -0.43 12.78 13.94
CA ILE A 6 -0.81 11.39 13.60
C ILE A 6 0.36 10.58 13.01
N GLY A 7 1.60 11.07 13.09
CA GLY A 7 2.79 10.36 12.61
C GLY A 7 3.00 10.38 11.09
N ALA A 8 2.23 11.18 10.33
CA ALA A 8 2.44 11.29 8.89
C ALA A 8 3.66 12.18 8.58
N PHE A 9 4.43 11.76 7.59
CA PHE A 9 5.62 12.44 7.12
C PHE A 9 5.55 12.76 5.63
N PRO A 10 6.20 13.84 5.16
CA PRO A 10 6.17 14.23 3.76
C PRO A 10 6.91 13.20 2.89
N VAL A 11 6.39 12.98 1.68
CA VAL A 11 7.00 12.12 0.66
C VAL A 11 6.99 12.89 -0.65
N ARG A 12 8.13 12.96 -1.32
CA ARG A 12 8.27 13.55 -2.65
C ARG A 12 7.80 12.56 -3.70
N ARG A 13 6.78 12.96 -4.46
CA ARG A 13 6.14 12.12 -5.49
C ARG A 13 6.89 12.26 -6.81
N GLY A 14 6.90 11.19 -7.61
CA GLY A 14 7.53 11.17 -8.93
C GLY A 14 9.05 10.99 -8.90
N GLU A 15 9.68 10.97 -7.72
CA GLU A 15 11.11 10.73 -7.55
C GLU A 15 11.40 9.68 -6.46
N ALA A 16 12.62 9.14 -6.47
CA ALA A 16 13.08 8.21 -5.46
C ALA A 16 13.43 8.97 -4.15
N ASP A 17 12.43 9.13 -3.28
CA ASP A 17 12.61 9.79 -1.98
C ASP A 17 13.27 8.86 -0.95
N ARG A 18 14.61 8.81 -0.98
CA ARG A 18 15.40 8.04 0.00
C ARG A 18 15.18 8.51 1.44
N GLY A 19 14.83 9.78 1.65
CA GLY A 19 14.53 10.33 2.96
C GLY A 19 13.26 9.71 3.55
N ALA A 20 12.20 9.66 2.75
CA ALA A 20 10.94 9.01 3.12
C ALA A 20 11.12 7.51 3.40
N LEU A 21 11.91 6.79 2.58
CA LEU A 21 12.19 5.37 2.80
C LEU A 21 12.93 5.13 4.13
N ARG A 22 13.92 5.97 4.46
CA ARG A 22 14.64 5.86 5.74
C ARG A 22 13.73 6.17 6.92
N MET A 23 12.85 7.16 6.78
CA MET A 23 11.87 7.48 7.83
C MET A 23 10.85 6.35 8.03
N ALA A 24 10.38 5.72 6.95
CA ALA A 24 9.54 4.52 7.01
C ALA A 24 10.22 3.38 7.80
N LEU A 25 11.51 3.12 7.54
CA LEU A 25 12.27 2.12 8.29
C LEU A 25 12.42 2.49 9.78
N ASN A 26 12.67 3.77 10.09
CA ASN A 26 12.78 4.23 11.48
C ASN A 26 11.47 4.08 12.26
N VAL A 27 10.31 4.36 11.63
CA VAL A 27 8.99 4.15 12.23
C VAL A 27 8.80 2.68 12.61
N ILE A 28 9.11 1.76 11.70
CA ILE A 28 8.99 0.32 11.95
C ILE A 28 9.98 -0.15 13.02
N ALA A 29 11.23 0.33 12.98
CA ALA A 29 12.25 0.01 13.97
C ALA A 29 11.88 0.49 15.38
N ALA A 30 11.11 1.58 15.49
CA ALA A 30 10.55 2.07 16.76
C ALA A 30 9.34 1.26 17.26
N GLY A 31 8.98 0.16 16.59
CA GLY A 31 7.83 -0.68 16.93
C GLY A 31 6.49 -0.07 16.55
N GLN A 32 6.47 0.96 15.70
CA GLN A 32 5.25 1.64 15.27
C GLN A 32 4.75 1.10 13.92
N PRO A 33 3.42 1.03 13.70
CA PRO A 33 2.87 0.61 12.42
C PRO A 33 3.07 1.68 11.35
N LEU A 34 3.33 1.24 10.12
CA LEU A 34 3.42 2.10 8.94
C LEU A 34 2.30 1.74 7.94
N GLY A 35 1.44 2.71 7.63
CA GLY A 35 0.48 2.60 6.53
C GLY A 35 1.07 3.09 5.22
N SER A 36 0.87 2.36 4.12
CA SER A 36 1.34 2.75 2.80
C SER A 36 0.34 2.38 1.70
N PHE A 37 0.11 3.30 0.77
CA PHE A 37 -0.55 3.03 -0.50
C PHE A 37 0.53 2.87 -1.57
N ALA A 38 0.87 1.63 -1.92
CA ALA A 38 1.99 1.35 -2.82
C ALA A 38 1.84 1.97 -4.22
N GLU A 39 0.62 2.26 -4.66
CA GLU A 39 0.31 2.95 -5.92
C GLU A 39 0.78 4.41 -5.95
N GLY A 40 1.00 5.02 -4.79
CA GLY A 40 1.38 6.42 -4.64
C GLY A 40 0.26 7.41 -4.98
N HIS A 41 -0.76 7.04 -5.73
CA HIS A 41 -1.86 7.89 -6.17
C HIS A 41 -3.23 7.24 -5.91
N ARG A 42 -4.29 8.05 -5.95
CA ARG A 42 -5.66 7.52 -5.90
C ARG A 42 -6.06 7.12 -7.31
N SER A 43 -6.69 5.95 -7.44
CA SER A 43 -7.23 5.50 -8.72
C SER A 43 -8.50 6.25 -9.12
N GLU A 44 -8.48 6.86 -10.31
CA GLU A 44 -9.65 7.51 -10.91
C GLU A 44 -10.62 6.48 -11.53
N SER A 45 -10.09 5.36 -12.05
CA SER A 45 -10.92 4.25 -12.54
C SER A 45 -11.59 3.50 -11.39
N GLY A 46 -10.97 3.46 -10.22
CA GLY A 46 -11.37 2.63 -9.08
C GLY A 46 -10.76 1.23 -9.11
N GLN A 47 -9.80 1.00 -10.00
CA GLN A 47 -9.03 -0.23 -10.13
C GLN A 47 -7.62 -0.04 -9.59
N LEU A 48 -6.97 -1.12 -9.12
CA LEU A 48 -5.59 -1.04 -8.66
C LEU A 48 -4.65 -0.54 -9.75
N ILE A 49 -3.82 0.42 -9.40
CA ILE A 49 -2.72 0.93 -10.22
C ILE A 49 -1.45 0.15 -9.88
N ARG A 50 -0.52 0.04 -10.82
CA ARG A 50 0.77 -0.60 -10.56
C ARG A 50 1.49 0.07 -9.37
N GLY A 51 1.89 -0.72 -8.40
CA GLY A 51 2.62 -0.27 -7.22
C GLY A 51 4.07 0.13 -7.54
N HIS A 52 4.61 1.03 -6.71
CA HIS A 52 5.99 1.49 -6.79
C HIS A 52 6.95 0.57 -6.00
N PRO A 53 8.21 0.42 -6.46
CA PRO A 53 9.19 -0.50 -5.86
C PRO A 53 9.62 -0.13 -4.43
N GLY A 54 9.32 1.11 -3.97
CA GLY A 54 9.66 1.55 -2.62
C GLY A 54 9.02 0.70 -1.51
N VAL A 55 7.84 0.11 -1.75
CA VAL A 55 7.21 -0.76 -0.74
C VAL A 55 7.99 -2.06 -0.54
N ALA A 56 8.53 -2.64 -1.62
CA ALA A 56 9.40 -3.81 -1.54
C ALA A 56 10.67 -3.49 -0.74
N TYR A 57 11.29 -2.33 -1.00
CA TYR A 57 12.46 -1.87 -0.26
C TYR A 57 12.19 -1.85 1.26
N VAL A 58 11.12 -1.18 1.69
CA VAL A 58 10.77 -1.09 3.12
C VAL A 58 10.45 -2.46 3.71
N ALA A 59 9.69 -3.30 3.00
CA ALA A 59 9.31 -4.61 3.47
C ALA A 59 10.52 -5.55 3.66
N GLN A 60 11.44 -5.57 2.70
CA GLN A 60 12.63 -6.42 2.74
C GLN A 60 13.63 -5.96 3.81
N HIS A 61 13.87 -4.65 3.91
CA HIS A 61 14.88 -4.12 4.84
C HIS A 61 14.40 -4.09 6.30
N SER A 62 13.09 -3.97 6.52
CA SER A 62 12.53 -4.05 7.88
C SER A 62 12.29 -5.47 8.36
N GLY A 63 12.06 -6.43 7.46
CA GLY A 63 11.64 -7.79 7.81
C GLY A 63 10.26 -7.85 8.50
N ALA A 64 9.52 -6.74 8.51
CA ALA A 64 8.25 -6.63 9.21
C ALA A 64 7.15 -7.46 8.53
N ALA A 65 6.16 -7.87 9.32
CA ALA A 65 4.94 -8.47 8.78
C ALA A 65 4.14 -7.41 8.02
N LEU A 66 3.75 -7.75 6.80
CA LEU A 66 2.86 -6.99 5.94
C LEU A 66 1.43 -7.49 6.14
N VAL A 67 0.49 -6.56 6.32
CA VAL A 67 -0.94 -6.86 6.39
C VAL A 67 -1.62 -6.25 5.16
N PRO A 68 -2.09 -7.05 4.20
CA PRO A 68 -2.81 -6.53 3.04
C PRO A 68 -4.14 -5.92 3.47
N LEU A 69 -4.43 -4.71 2.97
CA LEU A 69 -5.69 -4.01 3.22
C LEU A 69 -6.30 -3.59 1.89
N ALA A 70 -7.57 -3.94 1.67
CA ALA A 70 -8.36 -3.46 0.54
C ALA A 70 -9.50 -2.56 1.04
N VAL A 71 -9.60 -1.36 0.45
CA VAL A 71 -10.65 -0.38 0.77
C VAL A 71 -11.54 -0.18 -0.45
N ILE A 72 -12.77 -0.64 -0.36
CA ILE A 72 -13.72 -0.73 -1.49
C ILE A 72 -14.89 0.24 -1.25
N GLY A 73 -15.40 0.83 -2.34
CA GLY A 73 -16.57 1.72 -2.33
C GLY A 73 -16.26 3.23 -2.23
N THR A 74 -14.99 3.60 -2.07
CA THR A 74 -14.56 5.01 -1.84
C THR A 74 -14.77 5.94 -3.03
N LYS A 75 -14.72 5.45 -4.27
CA LYS A 75 -14.96 6.26 -5.49
C LYS A 75 -16.31 6.96 -5.45
N ARG A 76 -17.36 6.27 -4.98
CA ARG A 76 -18.73 6.79 -4.92
C ARG A 76 -18.91 7.86 -3.84
N ALA A 77 -18.10 7.83 -2.79
CA ALA A 77 -18.11 8.83 -1.73
C ALA A 77 -17.53 10.20 -2.17
N ARG A 78 -16.70 10.23 -3.23
CA ARG A 78 -16.08 11.46 -3.76
C ARG A 78 -17.09 12.38 -4.48
N LEU A 79 -18.23 11.86 -4.93
CA LEU A 79 -19.19 12.58 -5.79
C LEU A 79 -20.21 13.45 -5.02
N GLY A 80 -19.90 13.86 -3.78
CA GLY A 80 -20.74 14.79 -3.01
C GLY A 80 -22.11 14.23 -2.57
N ALA A 81 -22.39 12.94 -2.82
CA ALA A 81 -23.58 12.29 -2.33
C ALA A 81 -23.46 12.07 -0.81
N PHE A 82 -24.08 12.97 -0.05
CA PHE A 82 -24.11 13.05 1.42
C PHE A 82 -24.69 11.81 2.14
N TRP A 83 -25.13 10.80 1.39
CA TRP A 83 -25.76 9.59 1.92
C TRP A 83 -24.75 8.44 1.91
N ARG A 84 -24.29 8.14 3.13
CA ARG A 84 -23.53 6.97 3.58
C ARG A 84 -23.66 5.80 2.60
N ARG A 85 -22.59 5.55 1.86
CA ARG A 85 -22.45 4.32 1.08
C ARG A 85 -21.45 3.41 1.78
N ASP A 86 -21.71 2.12 1.70
CA ASP A 86 -20.92 1.11 2.39
C ASP A 86 -19.46 1.17 1.95
N ILE A 87 -18.59 1.55 2.88
CA ILE A 87 -17.14 1.40 2.74
C ILE A 87 -16.81 0.03 3.32
N LEU A 88 -16.35 -0.86 2.47
CA LEU A 88 -15.88 -2.18 2.89
C LEU A 88 -14.37 -2.16 3.03
N ILE A 89 -13.88 -2.52 4.21
CA ILE A 89 -12.46 -2.77 4.44
C ILE A 89 -12.27 -4.27 4.60
N ARG A 90 -11.42 -4.86 3.77
CA ARG A 90 -11.01 -6.26 3.90
C ARG A 90 -9.56 -6.31 4.34
N VAL A 91 -9.31 -7.12 5.36
CA VAL A 91 -7.98 -7.36 5.92
C VAL A 91 -7.55 -8.77 5.52
N GLY A 92 -6.38 -8.88 4.91
CA GLY A 92 -5.80 -10.16 4.52
C GLY A 92 -4.90 -10.74 5.61
N GLU A 93 -4.51 -11.99 5.41
CA GLU A 93 -3.57 -12.68 6.29
C GLU A 93 -2.19 -11.99 6.28
N PRO A 94 -1.58 -11.79 7.46
CA PRO A 94 -0.22 -11.27 7.55
C PRO A 94 0.79 -12.18 6.85
N PHE A 95 1.81 -11.58 6.22
CA PHE A 95 2.90 -12.31 5.57
C PHE A 95 4.18 -11.46 5.57
N ARG A 96 5.34 -12.07 5.35
CA ARG A 96 6.61 -11.34 5.17
C ARG A 96 7.00 -11.32 3.70
N ALA A 97 7.81 -10.33 3.32
CA ALA A 97 8.39 -10.28 1.97
C ALA A 97 9.21 -11.55 1.64
N ALA A 98 9.84 -12.17 2.64
CA ALA A 98 10.58 -13.42 2.50
C ALA A 98 9.71 -14.64 2.14
N ASP A 99 8.40 -14.58 2.40
CA ASP A 99 7.46 -15.67 2.10
C ASP A 99 6.99 -15.65 0.63
N LEU A 100 7.39 -14.64 -0.13
CA LEU A 100 6.98 -14.47 -1.52
C LEU A 100 7.89 -15.30 -2.45
N ALA A 101 7.28 -16.17 -3.24
CA ALA A 101 7.96 -16.96 -4.27
C ALA A 101 8.27 -16.11 -5.53
N VAL A 102 9.11 -15.09 -5.39
CA VAL A 102 9.58 -14.20 -6.47
C VAL A 102 11.07 -13.90 -6.33
N ASN A 103 11.70 -13.38 -7.39
CA ASN A 103 13.08 -12.94 -7.31
C ASN A 103 13.19 -11.74 -6.34
N ALA A 104 13.80 -11.97 -5.17
CA ALA A 104 14.00 -10.93 -4.16
C ALA A 104 14.89 -9.77 -4.63
N HIS A 105 15.71 -9.97 -5.66
CA HIS A 105 16.56 -8.92 -6.25
C HIS A 105 15.83 -8.04 -7.27
N ASP A 106 14.56 -8.34 -7.57
CA ASP A 106 13.70 -7.49 -8.40
C ASP A 106 12.65 -6.80 -7.50
N PRO A 107 12.89 -5.52 -7.10
CA PRO A 107 11.96 -4.78 -6.26
C PRO A 107 10.57 -4.64 -6.87
N GLN A 108 10.47 -4.58 -8.21
CA GLN A 108 9.18 -4.45 -8.86
C GLN A 108 8.40 -5.77 -8.79
N ALA A 109 9.07 -6.92 -9.00
CA ALA A 109 8.44 -8.23 -8.84
C ALA A 109 7.93 -8.47 -7.42
N VAL A 110 8.71 -8.06 -6.41
CA VAL A 110 8.31 -8.13 -5.00
C VAL A 110 7.11 -7.22 -4.72
N THR A 111 7.12 -5.98 -5.19
CA THR A 111 5.97 -5.08 -5.08
C THR A 111 4.74 -5.66 -5.76
N ASP A 112 4.88 -6.19 -6.98
CA ASP A 112 3.77 -6.77 -7.73
C ASP A 112 3.20 -8.01 -6.99
N ALA A 113 4.04 -8.81 -6.33
CA ALA A 113 3.60 -9.91 -5.47
C ALA A 113 2.85 -9.43 -4.21
N ILE A 114 3.33 -8.37 -3.55
CA ILE A 114 2.61 -7.73 -2.43
C ILE A 114 1.25 -7.21 -2.89
N MET A 115 1.20 -6.53 -4.03
CA MET A 115 -0.04 -5.98 -4.59
C MET A 115 -1.04 -7.07 -4.99
N ARG A 116 -0.58 -8.24 -5.46
CA ARG A 116 -1.48 -9.39 -5.68
C ARG A 116 -2.15 -9.88 -4.39
N ARG A 117 -1.47 -9.81 -3.24
CA ARG A 117 -2.10 -10.11 -1.94
C ARG A 117 -3.25 -9.14 -1.61
N VAL A 118 -3.14 -7.88 -2.02
CA VAL A 118 -4.22 -6.89 -1.91
C VAL A 118 -5.33 -7.18 -2.94
N ALA A 119 -4.96 -7.49 -4.19
CA ALA A 119 -5.89 -7.74 -5.28
C ALA A 119 -6.85 -8.91 -5.00
N VAL A 120 -6.39 -9.98 -4.34
CA VAL A 120 -7.22 -11.12 -3.94
C VAL A 120 -8.37 -10.71 -3.00
N LEU A 121 -8.17 -9.66 -2.19
CA LEU A 121 -9.21 -9.13 -1.31
C LEU A 121 -10.25 -8.30 -2.07
N MET A 122 -9.98 -7.90 -3.32
CA MET A 122 -10.83 -7.03 -4.11
C MET A 122 -11.70 -7.80 -5.11
N PRO A 123 -12.87 -7.24 -5.50
CA PRO A 123 -13.63 -7.70 -6.66
C PRO A 123 -12.75 -7.73 -7.91
N GLU A 124 -12.97 -8.71 -8.79
CA GLU A 124 -12.14 -8.95 -9.97
C GLU A 124 -12.07 -7.73 -10.89
N GLU A 125 -13.19 -7.02 -11.02
CA GLU A 125 -13.30 -5.81 -11.85
C GLU A 125 -12.40 -4.67 -11.35
N GLN A 126 -12.03 -4.68 -10.06
CA GLN A 126 -11.22 -3.66 -9.39
C GLN A 126 -9.73 -4.04 -9.26
N ARG A 127 -9.32 -5.24 -9.67
CA ARG A 127 -7.92 -5.69 -9.55
C ARG A 127 -6.94 -5.01 -10.50
N GLY A 128 -7.45 -4.29 -11.51
CA GLY A 128 -6.63 -3.51 -12.44
C GLY A 128 -5.56 -4.36 -13.12
N VAL A 129 -4.29 -3.95 -12.99
CA VAL A 129 -3.13 -4.65 -13.57
C VAL A 129 -2.77 -5.97 -12.86
N TYR A 130 -3.44 -6.30 -11.76
CA TYR A 130 -3.19 -7.48 -10.92
C TYR A 130 -4.33 -8.52 -11.00
N ARG A 131 -4.95 -8.66 -12.17
CA ARG A 131 -5.94 -9.71 -12.44
C ARG A 131 -5.31 -11.10 -12.43
#